data_AF-A0A3L7N5H1-F1
#
_entry.id   AF-A0A3L7N5H1-F1
#
_cell.length_a   1.000
_cell.length_b   1.000
_cell.length_c   1.000
_cell.angle_alpha   90.00
_cell.angle_beta   90.00
_cell.angle_gamma   90.00
#
_symmetry.space_group_name_H-M   'P 1'
#
loop_
_entity.id
_entity.type
_entity.pdbx_description
1 polymer ?
#
loop_
_entity_poly.entity_id
_entity_poly.type
_entity_poly.pdbx_seq_one_letter_code
_entity_poly.pdbx_strand_id
1 'polypeptide(L)'
;MALTCSQHQGFTGFPRSDNLIRRIRLINFMSHDDTVIDLADRLTVLTGPNNCGKSAVVAALQILCHNGPSNHVIRHNEKECSVTVDTDDGHTIEWRRTKLSPKYIIDGEVFDRLGRCGTPDILHQILRLPKVKVSAGEAFDIHFGEQKSPLFLLDKPTSQAAQFFAASSDAASLIEMQALHRKRIVDSRRKQKDLQARSTLLEDEIAGLDPADGIAIDMSQLEAQYAEFALIDAQCRELAFAISAVQCGHRQVDEWQSRASSFEELVATPSMIDPEPIGRLLCELQFAQTQSDQIANECVAVHQLTAPPILDDIEGRRQLLSHITATAGRVDLSQRQFNSMLSLEEPPEIVNSESIERDIVAISFAEQSQLRLETMHVEMSSLVAPPEWIETQDFSRSLRVLEESQSRLDTTLLAAEHCTSEFAQSTENLRAWVAENPICATCGGPMDADRLLDLDRSGEGDHSHG
;
A
#
# COMPACT_ATOMS: atom_id res chain seq x y z
N MET A 1 -79.86 -0.97 -13.15
CA MET A 1 -80.58 -1.29 -11.90
C MET A 1 -79.53 -1.68 -10.88
N ALA A 2 -79.45 -0.89 -9.81
CA ALA A 2 -78.52 -0.86 -8.67
C ALA A 2 -77.46 -1.98 -8.51
N LEU A 3 -76.19 -1.56 -8.48
CA LEU A 3 -75.11 -2.22 -7.76
C LEU A 3 -75.39 -2.12 -6.26
N THR A 4 -75.56 -3.25 -5.59
CA THR A 4 -75.67 -3.34 -4.13
C THR A 4 -74.27 -3.35 -3.51
N CYS A 5 -74.06 -2.32 -2.70
CA CYS A 5 -72.94 -2.12 -1.79
C CYS A 5 -72.85 -3.28 -0.78
N SER A 6 -71.75 -4.04 -0.79
CA SER A 6 -71.43 -4.97 0.29
C SER A 6 -70.63 -4.24 1.37
N GLN A 7 -71.17 -4.35 2.58
CA GLN A 7 -70.61 -3.79 3.80
C GLN A 7 -69.38 -4.56 4.28
N HIS A 8 -68.51 -3.81 4.94
CA HIS A 8 -67.68 -4.18 6.09
C HIS A 8 -66.76 -5.40 5.99
N GLN A 9 -65.47 -5.12 5.80
CA GLN A 9 -64.49 -5.51 6.81
C GLN A 9 -63.68 -4.26 7.19
N GLY A 10 -64.03 -3.68 8.34
CA GLY A 10 -63.24 -2.62 8.96
C GLY A 10 -61.89 -3.21 9.34
N PHE A 11 -60.82 -2.63 8.80
CA PHE A 11 -59.45 -2.93 9.17
C PHE A 11 -59.24 -2.41 10.60
N THR A 12 -59.53 -3.25 11.58
CA THR A 12 -59.33 -2.95 13.00
C THR A 12 -57.87 -3.10 13.35
N GLY A 13 -57.26 -2.00 13.80
CA GLY A 13 -56.15 -2.02 14.75
C GLY A 13 -54.77 -2.32 14.18
N PHE A 14 -54.13 -1.31 13.58
CA PHE A 14 -52.71 -1.15 13.88
C PHE A 14 -52.60 -0.76 15.37
N PRO A 15 -51.75 -1.42 16.18
CA PRO A 15 -51.40 -0.88 17.49
C PRO A 15 -50.64 0.41 17.23
N ARG A 16 -51.36 1.53 17.30
CA ARG A 16 -50.78 2.87 17.18
C ARG A 16 -50.24 3.26 18.55
N SER A 17 -49.00 2.88 18.81
CA SER A 17 -48.11 3.65 19.67
C SER A 17 -47.72 4.91 18.88
N ASP A 18 -48.69 5.81 18.69
CA ASP A 18 -48.46 7.06 17.97
C ASP A 18 -47.76 7.98 18.97
N ASN A 19 -46.42 7.93 19.11
CA ASN A 19 -45.57 8.78 19.98
C ASN A 19 -46.01 10.27 20.00
N LEU A 20 -47.07 10.59 20.71
CA LEU A 20 -47.81 11.84 20.67
C LEU A 20 -47.63 12.49 22.03
N ILE A 21 -47.31 13.77 22.00
CA ILE A 21 -47.21 14.60 23.20
C ILE A 21 -48.62 14.69 23.80
N ARG A 22 -48.81 14.16 25.01
CA ARG A 22 -50.09 14.23 25.74
C ARG A 22 -50.16 15.39 26.71
N ARG A 23 -49.06 15.66 27.40
CA ARG A 23 -49.03 16.68 28.44
C ARG A 23 -47.75 17.48 28.35
N ILE A 24 -47.90 18.79 28.51
CA ILE A 24 -46.78 19.73 28.63
C ILE A 24 -46.90 20.41 29.98
N ARG A 25 -45.82 20.41 30.76
CA ARG A 25 -45.71 21.19 31.99
C ARG A 25 -44.57 22.19 31.88
N LEU A 26 -44.84 23.43 32.25
CA LEU A 26 -43.90 24.55 32.22
C LEU A 26 -43.76 25.11 33.63
N ILE A 27 -42.55 25.13 34.17
CA ILE A 27 -42.25 25.72 35.48
C ILE A 27 -41.22 26.83 35.30
N ASN A 28 -41.57 28.05 35.75
CA ASN A 28 -40.73 29.25 35.70
C ASN A 28 -40.17 29.56 34.30
N PHE A 29 -40.93 29.21 33.26
CA PHE A 29 -40.52 29.33 31.86
C PHE A 29 -41.17 30.56 31.23
N MET A 30 -40.35 31.57 30.88
CA MET A 30 -40.79 32.86 30.35
C MET A 30 -41.90 33.51 31.22
N SER A 31 -43.14 33.53 30.71
CA SER A 31 -44.32 34.13 31.37
C SER A 31 -45.09 33.16 32.28
N HIS A 32 -44.70 31.88 32.33
CA HIS A 32 -45.40 30.83 33.05
C HIS A 32 -44.73 30.52 34.41
N ASP A 33 -45.49 30.56 35.51
CA ASP A 33 -45.05 30.16 36.87
C ASP A 33 -45.07 28.63 37.01
N ASP A 34 -46.27 28.04 36.95
CA ASP A 34 -46.51 26.59 36.83
C ASP A 34 -47.74 26.44 35.93
N THR A 35 -47.56 25.91 34.73
CA THR A 35 -48.64 25.72 33.76
C THR A 35 -48.60 24.29 33.26
N VAL A 36 -49.72 23.59 33.41
CA VAL A 36 -49.93 22.24 32.88
C VAL A 36 -50.95 22.34 31.75
N ILE A 37 -50.60 21.80 30.59
CA ILE A 37 -51.43 21.78 29.40
C ILE A 37 -51.61 20.32 28.99
N ASP A 38 -52.84 19.83 29.11
CA ASP A 38 -53.24 18.56 28.52
C ASP A 38 -53.63 18.78 27.05
N LEU A 39 -52.91 18.13 26.14
CA LEU A 39 -53.15 18.20 24.70
C LEU A 39 -54.21 17.19 24.28
N ALA A 40 -55.04 17.57 23.33
CA ALA A 40 -55.98 16.66 22.68
C ALA A 40 -55.26 15.80 21.63
N ASP A 41 -55.77 14.59 21.41
CA ASP A 41 -55.19 13.57 20.50
C ASP A 41 -54.98 14.02 19.03
N ARG A 42 -55.54 15.16 18.61
CA ARG A 42 -55.50 15.59 17.19
C ARG A 42 -55.20 17.07 17.01
N LEU A 43 -55.97 17.94 17.64
CA LEU A 43 -55.85 19.38 17.45
C LEU A 43 -56.08 20.11 18.77
N THR A 44 -55.07 20.88 19.18
CA THR A 44 -55.17 21.77 20.33
C THR A 44 -55.00 23.20 19.83
N VAL A 45 -55.94 24.08 20.16
CA VAL A 45 -55.89 25.50 19.79
C VAL A 45 -55.77 26.33 21.06
N LEU A 46 -54.63 27.03 21.20
CA LEU A 46 -54.38 27.95 22.31
C LEU A 46 -54.87 29.35 21.93
N THR A 47 -55.95 29.81 22.55
CA THR A 47 -56.52 31.14 22.33
C THR A 47 -56.30 32.04 23.56
N GLY A 48 -56.29 33.37 23.33
CA GLY A 48 -56.11 34.34 24.41
C GLY A 48 -55.68 35.72 23.90
N PRO A 49 -55.54 36.72 24.78
CA PRO A 49 -55.05 38.05 24.42
C PRO A 49 -53.59 38.03 23.93
N ASN A 50 -53.16 39.08 23.24
CA ASN A 50 -51.76 39.23 22.85
C ASN A 50 -50.87 39.31 24.11
N ASN A 51 -49.62 38.85 23.99
CA ASN A 51 -48.62 38.84 25.08
C ASN A 51 -48.97 37.98 26.32
N CYS A 52 -49.91 37.06 26.22
CA CYS A 52 -50.28 36.15 27.33
C CYS A 52 -49.44 34.86 27.41
N GLY A 53 -48.29 34.79 26.73
CA GLY A 53 -47.42 33.60 26.77
C GLY A 53 -47.79 32.47 25.79
N LYS A 54 -48.77 32.64 24.89
CA LYS A 54 -49.12 31.60 23.88
C LYS A 54 -47.91 31.12 23.06
N SER A 55 -47.06 32.07 22.63
CA SER A 55 -45.82 31.78 21.90
C SER A 55 -44.75 31.13 22.78
N ALA A 56 -44.82 31.28 24.10
CA ALA A 56 -43.88 30.67 25.04
C ALA A 56 -44.05 29.14 25.08
N VAL A 57 -45.26 28.62 24.88
CA VAL A 57 -45.50 27.16 24.78
C VAL A 57 -44.77 26.57 23.57
N VAL A 58 -44.84 27.22 22.41
CA VAL A 58 -44.13 26.80 21.20
C VAL A 58 -42.61 26.91 21.40
N ALA A 59 -42.14 27.99 22.02
CA ALA A 59 -40.72 28.17 22.35
C ALA A 59 -40.20 27.11 23.34
N ALA A 60 -41.02 26.67 24.30
CA ALA A 60 -40.68 25.61 25.23
C ALA A 60 -40.42 24.29 24.51
N LEU A 61 -41.30 23.91 23.59
CA LEU A 61 -41.12 22.71 22.76
C LEU A 61 -39.90 22.82 21.85
N GLN A 62 -39.67 23.97 21.22
CA GLN A 62 -38.48 24.19 20.38
C GLN A 62 -37.18 24.07 21.19
N ILE A 63 -37.15 24.57 22.42
CA ILE A 63 -35.97 24.49 23.29
C ILE A 63 -35.74 23.06 23.75
N LEU A 64 -36.81 22.36 24.13
CA LEU A 64 -36.74 20.96 24.50
C LEU A 64 -36.20 20.10 23.35
N CYS A 65 -36.54 20.39 22.09
CA CYS A 65 -36.07 19.61 20.95
C CYS A 65 -34.65 19.99 20.48
N HIS A 66 -34.25 21.27 20.59
CA HIS A 66 -33.04 21.77 19.91
C HIS A 66 -31.97 22.34 20.84
N ASN A 67 -32.24 22.48 22.14
CA ASN A 67 -31.34 23.11 23.11
C ASN A 67 -30.73 24.44 22.62
N GLY A 68 -31.54 25.29 22.00
CA GLY A 68 -31.07 26.53 21.38
C GLY A 68 -30.41 27.49 22.38
N PRO A 69 -29.49 28.37 21.94
CA PRO A 69 -28.78 29.32 22.80
C PRO A 69 -29.67 30.50 23.22
N SER A 70 -30.76 30.24 23.94
CA SER A 70 -31.61 31.28 24.53
C SER A 70 -31.20 31.51 25.98
N ASN A 71 -30.71 32.71 26.30
CA ASN A 71 -30.30 33.07 27.67
C ASN A 71 -31.44 33.64 28.51
N HIS A 72 -32.61 33.88 27.92
CA HIS A 72 -33.72 34.63 28.52
C HIS A 72 -34.99 33.78 28.64
N VAL A 73 -34.85 32.58 29.18
CA VAL A 73 -35.94 31.60 29.33
C VAL A 73 -36.38 31.40 30.76
N ILE A 74 -35.51 31.74 31.73
CA ILE A 74 -35.84 31.72 33.15
C ILE A 74 -36.61 33.00 33.47
N ARG A 75 -37.75 32.85 34.14
CA ARG A 75 -38.54 33.97 34.66
C ARG A 75 -37.73 34.88 35.58
N HIS A 76 -38.02 36.18 35.59
CA HIS A 76 -37.37 37.14 36.49
C HIS A 76 -37.54 36.72 37.96
N ASN A 77 -36.45 36.84 38.73
CA ASN A 77 -36.30 36.43 40.13
C ASN A 77 -36.27 34.92 40.41
N GLU A 78 -36.30 34.07 39.39
CA GLU A 78 -36.19 32.62 39.57
C GLU A 78 -34.77 32.09 39.33
N LYS A 79 -34.45 30.96 39.95
CA LYS A 79 -33.12 30.33 39.88
C LYS A 79 -33.02 29.24 38.81
N GLU A 80 -34.14 28.62 38.48
CA GLU A 80 -34.25 27.50 37.55
C GLU A 80 -35.58 27.53 36.79
N CYS A 81 -35.60 26.88 35.63
CA CYS A 81 -36.83 26.59 34.89
C CYS A 81 -36.84 25.14 34.40
N SER A 82 -38.03 24.58 34.20
CA SER A 82 -38.20 23.26 33.61
C SER A 82 -39.35 23.21 32.61
N VAL A 83 -39.18 22.34 31.61
CA VAL A 83 -40.16 21.99 30.61
C VAL A 83 -40.27 20.48 30.61
N THR A 84 -41.42 19.94 30.97
CA THR A 84 -41.68 18.50 30.99
C THR A 84 -42.71 18.14 29.93
N VAL A 85 -42.44 17.08 29.19
CA VAL A 85 -43.31 16.53 28.15
C VAL A 85 -43.55 15.06 28.46
N ASP A 86 -44.81 14.66 28.53
CA ASP A 86 -45.21 13.25 28.61
C ASP A 86 -45.73 12.79 27.25
N THR A 87 -45.19 11.68 26.75
CA THR A 87 -45.70 11.00 25.55
C THR A 87 -46.73 9.93 25.91
N ASP A 88 -47.56 9.55 24.94
CA ASP A 88 -48.53 8.46 25.09
C ASP A 88 -47.89 7.07 25.25
N ASP A 89 -46.67 6.89 24.74
CA ASP A 89 -45.82 5.70 24.91
C ASP A 89 -45.25 5.55 26.34
N GLY A 90 -45.55 6.51 27.22
CA GLY A 90 -45.17 6.47 28.64
C GLY A 90 -43.78 7.04 28.94
N HIS A 91 -43.16 7.70 27.96
CA HIS A 91 -41.89 8.38 28.16
C HIS A 91 -42.13 9.77 28.76
N THR A 92 -41.32 10.14 29.76
CA THR A 92 -41.33 11.48 30.36
C THR A 92 -39.99 12.14 30.09
N ILE A 93 -40.03 13.27 29.40
CA ILE A 93 -38.85 14.05 29.02
C ILE A 93 -38.92 15.39 29.73
N GLU A 94 -37.98 15.63 30.63
CA GLU A 94 -37.80 16.91 31.29
C GLU A 94 -36.52 17.59 30.80
N TRP A 95 -36.68 18.80 30.29
CA TRP A 95 -35.58 19.74 30.10
C TRP A 95 -35.54 20.71 31.27
N ARG A 96 -34.42 20.75 31.99
CA ARG A 96 -34.22 21.65 33.12
C ARG A 96 -33.04 22.56 32.86
N ARG A 97 -33.17 23.85 33.17
CA ARG A 97 -32.06 24.80 33.04
C ARG A 97 -31.86 25.61 34.30
N THR A 98 -30.59 25.67 34.71
CA THR A 98 -30.09 26.56 35.75
C THR A 98 -29.23 27.66 35.12
N LYS A 99 -28.74 28.61 35.92
CA LYS A 99 -27.78 29.64 35.47
C LYS A 99 -26.47 29.06 34.92
N LEU A 100 -26.10 27.84 35.32
CA LEU A 100 -24.81 27.22 34.95
C LEU A 100 -24.90 26.37 33.69
N SER A 101 -25.90 25.48 33.59
CA SER A 101 -26.04 24.58 32.44
C SER A 101 -27.48 24.05 32.28
N PRO A 102 -27.88 23.72 31.03
CA PRO A 102 -29.06 22.89 30.77
C PRO A 102 -28.78 21.42 31.11
N LYS A 103 -29.83 20.69 31.46
CA LYS A 103 -29.85 19.27 31.82
C LYS A 103 -31.09 18.62 31.20
N TYR A 104 -30.95 17.37 30.76
CA TYR A 104 -32.08 16.56 30.30
C TYR A 104 -32.31 15.39 31.26
N ILE A 105 -33.56 15.10 31.58
CA ILE A 105 -33.97 13.93 32.37
C ILE A 105 -34.98 13.18 31.51
N ILE A 106 -34.61 11.99 31.03
CA ILE A 106 -35.46 11.15 30.18
C ILE A 106 -35.72 9.87 30.97
N ASP A 107 -36.98 9.61 31.31
CA ASP A 107 -37.40 8.42 32.08
C ASP A 107 -36.63 8.22 33.40
N GLY A 108 -36.19 9.32 34.00
CA GLY A 108 -35.40 9.33 35.24
C GLY A 108 -33.89 9.24 35.04
N GLU A 109 -33.40 9.00 33.82
CA GLU A 109 -31.97 9.05 33.49
C GLU A 109 -31.52 10.50 33.23
N VAL A 110 -30.41 10.90 33.87
CA VAL A 110 -29.91 12.28 33.81
C VAL A 110 -28.80 12.40 32.76
N PHE A 111 -29.02 13.25 31.77
CA PHE A 111 -28.07 13.60 30.72
C PHE A 111 -27.53 15.02 30.96
N ASP A 112 -26.36 15.09 31.60
CA ASP A 112 -25.61 16.31 31.88
C ASP A 112 -24.39 16.44 30.95
N ARG A 113 -23.82 17.66 30.81
CA ARG A 113 -22.61 17.96 30.00
C ARG A 113 -22.75 17.76 28.48
N LEU A 114 -23.96 17.87 27.97
CA LEU A 114 -24.20 18.07 26.54
C LEU A 114 -23.60 19.44 26.19
N GLY A 115 -22.64 19.51 25.27
CA GLY A 115 -21.94 20.75 24.90
C GLY A 115 -22.88 21.89 24.47
N ARG A 116 -22.36 23.05 24.02
CA ARG A 116 -23.22 24.12 23.48
C ARG A 116 -24.11 23.54 22.37
N CYS A 117 -25.44 23.58 22.54
CA CYS A 117 -26.42 23.02 21.60
C CYS A 117 -26.46 21.47 21.51
N GLY A 118 -25.87 20.74 22.46
CA GLY A 118 -25.96 19.28 22.50
C GLY A 118 -27.37 18.82 22.92
N THR A 119 -27.95 17.87 22.18
CA THR A 119 -29.18 17.16 22.54
C THR A 119 -28.86 15.67 22.67
N PRO A 120 -29.46 14.92 23.61
CA PRO A 120 -29.24 13.48 23.71
C PRO A 120 -29.69 12.77 22.43
N ASP A 121 -28.94 11.77 21.96
CA ASP A 121 -29.32 11.00 20.76
C ASP A 121 -30.66 10.27 20.93
N ILE A 122 -31.00 9.91 22.17
CA ILE A 122 -32.26 9.25 22.57
C ILE A 122 -33.47 10.19 22.40
N LEU A 123 -33.28 11.50 22.57
CA LEU A 123 -34.36 12.50 22.52
C LEU A 123 -35.12 12.45 21.19
N HIS A 124 -34.39 12.42 20.07
CA HIS A 124 -34.98 12.41 18.72
C HIS A 124 -35.55 11.03 18.35
N GLN A 125 -35.12 9.95 19.00
CA GLN A 125 -35.72 8.63 18.83
C GLN A 125 -37.11 8.56 19.45
N ILE A 126 -37.29 9.21 20.61
CA ILE A 126 -38.56 9.23 21.34
C ILE A 126 -39.51 10.27 20.74
N LEU A 127 -39.09 11.55 20.67
CA LEU A 127 -39.98 12.62 20.22
C LEU A 127 -40.18 12.63 18.70
N ARG A 128 -39.26 12.08 17.93
CA ARG A 128 -39.28 12.08 16.45
C ARG A 128 -39.45 13.48 15.85
N LEU A 129 -38.95 14.51 16.53
CA LEU A 129 -38.94 15.91 16.07
C LEU A 129 -37.53 16.43 15.70
N PRO A 130 -36.69 15.70 14.93
CA PRO A 130 -35.39 16.22 14.54
C PRO A 130 -35.53 17.33 13.48
N LYS A 131 -34.55 18.24 13.44
CA LYS A 131 -34.36 19.11 12.27
C LYS A 131 -33.83 18.29 11.11
N VAL A 132 -34.41 18.48 9.93
CA VAL A 132 -33.92 17.85 8.70
C VAL A 132 -32.67 18.58 8.25
N LYS A 133 -31.52 17.93 8.45
CA LYS A 133 -30.24 18.44 7.96
C LYS A 133 -30.17 18.23 6.46
N VAL A 134 -30.04 19.31 5.71
CA VAL A 134 -29.76 19.30 4.29
C VAL A 134 -28.30 19.71 4.11
N SER A 135 -27.66 19.20 3.05
CA SER A 135 -26.22 19.32 2.75
C SER A 135 -25.47 20.49 3.40
N ALA A 136 -24.36 20.17 4.08
CA ALA A 136 -23.29 21.08 4.50
C ALA A 136 -23.68 22.43 5.16
N GLY A 137 -24.73 22.46 5.98
CA GLY A 137 -24.83 23.50 7.03
C GLY A 137 -26.24 23.99 7.38
N GLU A 138 -27.24 23.74 6.53
CA GLU A 138 -28.58 24.27 6.75
C GLU A 138 -29.56 23.19 7.23
N ALA A 139 -30.14 23.43 8.41
CA ALA A 139 -31.13 22.56 9.02
C ALA A 139 -32.53 23.16 8.84
N PHE A 140 -33.47 22.37 8.35
CA PHE A 140 -34.86 22.75 8.18
C PHE A 140 -35.69 22.23 9.34
N ASP A 141 -36.55 23.09 9.87
CA ASP A 141 -37.57 22.72 10.83
C ASP A 141 -38.89 22.52 10.07
N ILE A 142 -39.42 21.29 10.09
CA ILE A 142 -40.71 20.94 9.48
C ILE A 142 -41.82 20.98 10.52
N HIS A 143 -41.45 20.81 11.80
CA HIS A 143 -42.39 20.59 12.89
C HIS A 143 -42.88 21.90 13.49
N PHE A 144 -42.05 22.94 13.46
CA PHE A 144 -42.39 24.25 14.01
C PHE A 144 -42.55 25.31 12.91
N GLY A 145 -43.75 25.90 12.82
CA GLY A 145 -44.00 27.09 12.00
C GLY A 145 -43.94 28.36 12.85
N GLU A 146 -43.13 29.35 12.46
CA GLU A 146 -43.05 30.62 13.18
C GLU A 146 -44.11 31.64 12.71
N GLN A 147 -44.59 32.46 13.65
CA GLN A 147 -45.59 33.50 13.39
C GLN A 147 -45.15 34.53 12.32
N LYS A 148 -43.84 34.71 12.12
CA LYS A 148 -43.25 35.68 11.17
C LYS A 148 -42.69 35.03 9.90
N SER A 149 -42.76 33.72 9.74
CA SER A 149 -42.30 32.99 8.54
C SER A 149 -43.46 32.28 7.85
N PRO A 150 -44.37 33.01 7.18
CA PRO A 150 -45.66 32.48 6.79
C PRO A 150 -45.62 31.48 5.63
N LEU A 151 -44.53 31.38 4.87
CA LEU A 151 -44.49 30.53 3.68
C LEU A 151 -43.29 29.58 3.71
N PHE A 152 -43.50 28.42 4.34
CA PHE A 152 -42.55 27.31 4.31
C PHE A 152 -42.14 27.00 2.86
N LEU A 153 -40.83 27.11 2.59
CA LEU A 153 -40.16 26.92 1.29
C LEU A 153 -40.48 27.92 0.16
N LEU A 154 -41.54 28.74 0.23
CA LEU A 154 -41.85 29.68 -0.86
C LEU A 154 -41.05 30.98 -0.79
N ASP A 155 -40.68 31.42 0.42
CA ASP A 155 -39.81 32.59 0.63
C ASP A 155 -38.31 32.25 0.47
N LYS A 156 -38.00 30.97 0.24
CA LYS A 156 -36.64 30.45 0.13
C LYS A 156 -36.20 30.36 -1.34
N PRO A 157 -34.89 30.47 -1.63
CA PRO A 157 -34.38 30.27 -2.98
C PRO A 157 -34.81 28.92 -3.56
N THR A 158 -35.06 28.86 -4.87
CA THR A 158 -35.47 27.62 -5.56
C THR A 158 -34.46 26.48 -5.39
N SER A 159 -33.17 26.80 -5.26
CA SER A 159 -32.11 25.84 -4.92
C SER A 159 -32.33 25.19 -3.56
N GLN A 160 -32.70 25.99 -2.55
CA GLN A 160 -32.92 25.56 -1.18
C GLN A 160 -34.19 24.70 -1.07
N ALA A 161 -35.25 25.07 -1.79
CA ALA A 161 -36.46 24.24 -1.90
C ALA A 161 -36.18 22.89 -2.59
N ALA A 162 -35.43 22.90 -3.70
CA ALA A 162 -35.04 21.68 -4.41
C ALA A 162 -34.17 20.75 -3.54
N GLN A 163 -33.26 21.30 -2.73
CA GLN A 163 -32.46 20.51 -1.80
C GLN A 163 -33.30 19.89 -0.69
N PHE A 164 -34.31 20.60 -0.16
CA PHE A 164 -35.26 20.03 0.79
C PHE A 164 -36.00 18.82 0.19
N PHE A 165 -36.53 18.96 -1.04
CA PHE A 165 -37.19 17.85 -1.74
C PHE A 165 -36.25 16.70 -2.06
N ALA A 166 -35.00 17.00 -2.40
CA ALA A 166 -33.98 15.99 -2.66
C ALA A 166 -33.60 15.23 -1.37
N ALA A 167 -33.50 15.92 -0.24
CA ALA A 167 -33.22 15.30 1.06
C ALA A 167 -34.37 14.42 1.56
N SER A 168 -35.63 14.77 1.22
CA SER A 168 -36.80 13.97 1.57
C SER A 168 -37.06 12.76 0.65
N SER A 169 -36.22 12.54 -0.38
CA SER A 169 -36.41 11.47 -1.37
C SER A 169 -35.12 10.66 -1.57
N ASP A 170 -35.22 9.54 -2.30
CA ASP A 170 -34.06 8.73 -2.74
C ASP A 170 -33.00 9.53 -3.52
N ALA A 171 -33.32 10.76 -3.92
CA ALA A 171 -32.37 11.70 -4.51
C ALA A 171 -31.23 12.10 -3.56
N ALA A 172 -31.40 11.98 -2.24
CA ALA A 172 -30.31 12.19 -1.27
C ALA A 172 -29.14 11.23 -1.54
N SER A 173 -29.45 9.94 -1.74
CA SER A 173 -28.49 8.90 -2.11
C SER A 173 -27.81 9.20 -3.45
N LEU A 174 -28.55 9.74 -4.42
CA LEU A 174 -27.98 10.14 -5.73
C LEU A 174 -26.98 11.30 -5.60
N ILE A 175 -27.27 12.29 -4.75
CA ILE A 175 -26.37 13.42 -4.50
C ILE A 175 -25.09 12.92 -3.81
N GLU A 176 -25.21 12.03 -2.83
CA GLU A 176 -24.06 11.41 -2.17
C GLU A 176 -23.21 10.60 -3.16
N MET A 177 -23.85 9.79 -4.02
CA MET A 177 -23.16 9.07 -5.10
C MET A 177 -22.42 10.01 -6.05
N GLN A 178 -23.01 11.14 -6.42
CA GLN A 178 -22.35 12.15 -7.26
C GLN A 178 -21.13 12.76 -6.57
N ALA A 179 -21.21 13.05 -5.27
CA ALA A 179 -20.09 13.56 -4.49
C ALA A 179 -18.94 12.54 -4.41
N LEU A 180 -19.27 11.28 -4.11
CA LEU A 180 -18.30 10.18 -4.09
C LEU A 180 -17.64 9.97 -5.46
N HIS A 181 -18.42 10.05 -6.53
CA HIS A 181 -17.92 9.92 -7.89
C HIS A 181 -16.94 11.05 -8.25
N ARG A 182 -17.27 12.32 -7.92
CA ARG A 182 -16.35 13.45 -8.10
C ARG A 182 -15.03 13.22 -7.36
N LYS A 183 -15.10 12.76 -6.10
CA LYS A 183 -13.90 12.45 -5.30
C LYS A 183 -13.04 11.38 -5.97
N ARG A 184 -13.65 10.26 -6.42
CA ARG A 184 -12.94 9.19 -7.14
C ARG A 184 -12.27 9.68 -8.43
N ILE A 185 -12.92 10.55 -9.19
CA ILE A 185 -12.32 11.12 -10.41
C ILE A 185 -11.07 11.94 -10.07
N VAL A 186 -11.14 12.78 -9.02
CA VAL A 186 -10.01 13.60 -8.59
C VAL A 186 -8.84 12.72 -8.15
N ASP A 187 -9.11 11.70 -7.33
CA ASP A 187 -8.08 10.78 -6.85
C ASP A 187 -7.45 9.96 -7.99
N SER A 188 -8.26 9.51 -8.95
CA SER A 188 -7.79 8.77 -10.12
C SER A 188 -6.88 9.64 -11.01
N ARG A 189 -7.28 10.89 -11.28
CA ARG A 189 -6.44 11.84 -12.03
C ARG A 189 -5.12 12.14 -11.34
N ARG A 190 -5.12 12.22 -10.00
CA ARG A 190 -3.89 12.41 -9.22
C ARG A 190 -2.96 11.20 -9.38
N LYS A 191 -3.47 9.98 -9.20
CA LYS A 191 -2.72 8.75 -9.40
C LYS A 191 -2.15 8.63 -10.82
N GLN A 192 -2.92 9.00 -11.83
CA GLN A 192 -2.47 8.98 -13.21
C GLN A 192 -1.24 9.89 -13.40
N LYS A 193 -1.28 11.12 -12.86
CA LYS A 193 -0.14 12.04 -12.93
C LYS A 193 1.09 11.49 -12.21
N ASP A 194 0.90 10.93 -11.00
CA ASP A 194 1.99 10.37 -10.21
C ASP A 194 2.65 9.17 -10.91
N LEU A 195 1.84 8.28 -11.49
CA LEU A 195 2.34 7.13 -12.26
C LEU A 195 3.06 7.57 -13.54
N GLN A 196 2.53 8.59 -14.23
CA GLN A 196 3.15 9.09 -15.45
C GLN A 196 4.51 9.75 -15.15
N ALA A 197 4.62 10.51 -14.07
CA ALA A 197 5.90 11.05 -13.61
C ALA A 197 6.91 9.95 -13.22
N ARG A 198 6.43 8.84 -12.64
CA ARG A 198 7.28 7.70 -12.31
C ARG A 198 7.74 6.93 -13.55
N SER A 199 6.88 6.79 -14.56
CA SER A 199 7.25 6.19 -15.85
C SER A 199 8.38 6.97 -16.50
N THR A 200 8.26 8.31 -16.58
CA THR A 200 9.29 9.15 -17.18
C THR A 200 10.63 9.04 -16.45
N LEU A 201 10.62 8.97 -15.10
CA LEU A 201 11.85 8.78 -14.33
C LEU A 201 12.51 7.42 -14.59
N LEU A 202 11.70 6.35 -14.70
CA LEU A 202 12.22 5.02 -15.02
C LEU A 202 12.74 4.94 -16.47
N GLU A 203 12.07 5.61 -17.41
CA GLU A 203 12.54 5.74 -18.79
C GLU A 203 13.89 6.46 -18.85
N ASP A 204 14.07 7.53 -18.07
CA ASP A 204 15.36 8.24 -17.95
C ASP A 204 16.44 7.35 -17.32
N GLU A 205 16.10 6.55 -16.30
CA GLU A 205 17.03 5.63 -15.63
C GLU A 205 17.46 4.49 -16.57
N ILE A 206 16.52 3.93 -17.35
CA ILE A 206 16.81 2.92 -18.37
C ILE A 206 17.70 3.50 -19.47
N ALA A 207 17.40 4.71 -19.96
CA ALA A 207 18.24 5.38 -20.96
C ALA A 207 19.67 5.64 -20.43
N GLY A 208 19.83 5.87 -19.12
CA GLY A 208 21.14 5.95 -18.49
C GLY A 208 21.94 4.65 -18.50
N LEU A 209 21.26 3.50 -18.65
CA LEU A 209 21.86 2.16 -18.72
C LEU A 209 22.12 1.67 -20.15
N ASP A 210 21.65 2.37 -21.18
CA ASP A 210 21.92 2.05 -22.60
C ASP A 210 23.41 1.78 -22.91
N PRO A 211 24.40 2.49 -22.32
CA PRO A 211 25.82 2.20 -22.57
C PRO A 211 26.28 0.82 -22.08
N ALA A 212 25.53 0.15 -21.20
CA ALA A 212 25.85 -1.19 -20.72
C ALA A 212 25.74 -2.24 -21.83
N ASP A 213 24.86 -2.03 -22.81
CA ASP A 213 24.74 -2.92 -23.97
C ASP A 213 26.02 -2.88 -24.82
N GLY A 214 26.67 -1.72 -24.90
CA GLY A 214 27.98 -1.58 -25.54
C GLY A 214 29.08 -2.39 -24.84
N ILE A 215 29.07 -2.44 -23.51
CA ILE A 215 30.03 -3.22 -22.72
C ILE A 215 29.89 -4.73 -23.00
N ALA A 216 28.67 -5.23 -23.18
CA ALA A 216 28.45 -6.63 -23.52
C ALA A 216 29.06 -7.00 -24.88
N ILE A 217 28.93 -6.10 -25.87
CA ILE A 217 29.55 -6.28 -27.19
C ILE A 217 31.08 -6.24 -27.07
N ASP A 218 31.63 -5.24 -26.38
CA ASP A 218 33.07 -5.10 -26.19
C ASP A 218 33.66 -6.33 -25.48
N MET A 219 32.98 -6.84 -24.44
CA MET A 219 33.38 -8.05 -23.73
C MET A 219 33.42 -9.27 -24.66
N SER A 220 32.40 -9.45 -25.49
CA SER A 220 32.36 -10.57 -26.45
C SER A 220 33.50 -10.51 -27.47
N GLN A 221 33.87 -9.30 -27.92
CA GLN A 221 35.01 -9.10 -28.81
C GLN A 221 36.33 -9.40 -28.11
N LEU A 222 36.47 -9.00 -26.85
CA LEU A 222 37.67 -9.24 -26.05
C LEU A 222 37.88 -10.73 -25.76
N GLU A 223 36.81 -11.47 -25.49
CA GLU A 223 36.83 -12.93 -25.34
C GLU A 223 37.24 -13.63 -26.64
N ALA A 224 36.72 -13.18 -27.79
CA ALA A 224 37.12 -13.72 -29.10
C ALA A 224 38.60 -13.47 -29.39
N GLN A 225 39.09 -12.24 -29.14
CA GLN A 225 40.50 -11.90 -29.29
C GLN A 225 41.39 -12.73 -28.35
N TYR A 226 40.97 -12.95 -27.10
CA TYR A 226 41.70 -13.79 -26.16
C TYR A 226 41.79 -15.25 -26.64
N ALA A 227 40.71 -15.79 -27.20
CA ALA A 227 40.70 -17.13 -27.78
C ALA A 227 41.68 -17.26 -28.96
N GLU A 228 41.77 -16.25 -29.83
CA GLU A 228 42.77 -16.20 -30.90
C GLU A 228 44.20 -16.18 -30.35
N PHE A 229 44.48 -15.34 -29.34
CA PHE A 229 45.80 -15.28 -28.71
C PHE A 229 46.18 -16.61 -28.05
N ALA A 230 45.23 -17.30 -27.40
CA ALA A 230 45.46 -18.60 -26.79
C ALA A 230 45.84 -19.66 -27.84
N LEU A 231 45.23 -19.61 -29.03
CA LEU A 231 45.56 -20.51 -30.14
C LEU A 231 46.96 -20.24 -30.70
N ILE A 232 47.32 -18.96 -30.87
CA ILE A 232 48.66 -18.56 -31.30
C ILE A 232 49.72 -18.98 -30.27
N ASP A 233 49.47 -18.78 -28.97
CA ASP A 233 50.39 -19.20 -27.91
C ASP A 233 50.60 -20.73 -27.91
N ALA A 234 49.54 -21.51 -28.12
CA ALA A 234 49.65 -22.95 -28.28
C ALA A 234 50.53 -23.35 -29.48
N GLN A 235 50.36 -22.70 -30.63
CA GLN A 235 51.18 -22.91 -31.82
C GLN A 235 52.66 -22.52 -31.58
N CYS A 236 52.90 -21.38 -30.90
CA CYS A 236 54.24 -20.96 -30.53
C CYS A 236 54.93 -21.99 -29.63
N ARG A 237 54.22 -22.58 -28.67
CA ARG A 237 54.76 -23.65 -27.79
C ARG A 237 55.10 -24.92 -28.58
N GLU A 238 54.24 -25.31 -29.52
CA GLU A 238 54.49 -26.47 -30.38
C GLU A 238 55.73 -26.26 -31.27
N LEU A 239 55.84 -25.09 -31.89
CA LEU A 239 57.01 -24.72 -32.69
C LEU A 239 58.29 -24.66 -31.85
N ALA A 240 58.23 -24.10 -30.64
CA ALA A 240 59.37 -24.08 -29.73
C ALA A 240 59.83 -25.50 -29.35
N PHE A 241 58.88 -26.41 -29.13
CA PHE A 241 59.19 -27.83 -28.90
C PHE A 241 59.86 -28.47 -30.14
N ALA A 242 59.32 -28.26 -31.33
CA ALA A 242 59.90 -28.76 -32.58
C ALA A 242 61.33 -28.25 -32.81
N ILE A 243 61.59 -26.96 -32.57
CA ILE A 243 62.93 -26.38 -32.65
C ILE A 243 63.88 -27.06 -31.67
N SER A 244 63.45 -27.26 -30.42
CA SER A 244 64.26 -27.93 -29.40
C SER A 244 64.61 -29.38 -29.78
N ALA A 245 63.66 -30.09 -30.41
CA ALA A 245 63.87 -31.45 -30.90
C ALA A 245 64.89 -31.49 -32.05
N VAL A 246 64.79 -30.56 -33.00
CA VAL A 246 65.75 -30.44 -34.11
C VAL A 246 67.15 -30.09 -33.59
N GLN A 247 67.26 -29.21 -32.61
CA GLN A 247 68.55 -28.86 -31.97
C GLN A 247 69.16 -30.04 -31.19
N CYS A 248 68.34 -30.87 -30.56
CA CYS A 248 68.79 -32.11 -29.93
C CYS A 248 69.31 -33.11 -30.99
N GLY A 249 68.58 -33.26 -32.10
CA GLY A 249 69.00 -34.08 -33.23
C GLY A 249 70.33 -33.62 -33.83
N HIS A 250 70.53 -32.32 -34.04
CA HIS A 250 71.82 -31.78 -34.51
C HIS A 250 72.97 -32.13 -33.56
N ARG A 251 72.78 -31.95 -32.25
CA ARG A 251 73.79 -32.33 -31.25
C ARG A 251 74.16 -33.81 -31.31
N GLN A 252 73.17 -34.70 -31.51
CA GLN A 252 73.44 -36.14 -31.67
C GLN A 252 74.24 -36.44 -32.94
N VAL A 253 73.93 -35.77 -34.05
CA VAL A 253 74.68 -35.91 -35.29
C VAL A 253 76.12 -35.43 -35.11
N ASP A 254 76.34 -34.28 -34.47
CA ASP A 254 77.68 -33.75 -34.18
C ASP A 254 78.47 -34.71 -33.28
N GLU A 255 77.83 -35.29 -32.27
CA GLU A 255 78.42 -36.33 -31.41
C GLU A 255 78.80 -37.58 -32.21
N TRP A 256 77.92 -38.06 -33.10
CA TRP A 256 78.19 -39.22 -33.94
C TRP A 256 79.30 -38.96 -34.95
N GLN A 257 79.35 -37.77 -35.56
CA GLN A 257 80.42 -37.36 -36.46
C GLN A 257 81.76 -37.29 -35.71
N SER A 258 81.78 -36.72 -34.50
CA SER A 258 82.98 -36.65 -33.66
C SER A 258 83.46 -38.05 -33.22
N ARG A 259 82.53 -38.97 -32.95
CA ARG A 259 82.87 -40.38 -32.68
C ARG A 259 83.43 -41.06 -33.93
N ALA A 260 82.79 -40.87 -35.08
CA ALA A 260 83.22 -41.46 -36.35
C ALA A 260 84.63 -40.98 -36.75
N SER A 261 84.93 -39.68 -36.62
CA SER A 261 86.27 -39.15 -36.88
C SER A 261 87.32 -39.71 -35.91
N SER A 262 86.96 -39.97 -34.65
CA SER A 262 87.84 -40.64 -33.68
C SER A 262 88.17 -42.10 -34.08
N PHE A 263 87.29 -42.77 -34.84
CA PHE A 263 87.56 -44.11 -35.39
C PHE A 263 88.36 -44.08 -36.69
N GLU A 264 88.41 -42.95 -37.39
CA GLU A 264 89.19 -42.75 -38.63
C GLU A 264 90.70 -42.70 -38.34
N GLU A 265 91.11 -42.35 -37.11
CA GLU A 265 92.51 -42.37 -36.64
C GLU A 265 93.05 -43.76 -36.27
N LEU A 266 92.22 -44.81 -36.31
CA LEU A 266 92.69 -46.18 -36.09
C LEU A 266 93.45 -46.68 -37.33
N VAL A 267 94.77 -46.59 -37.23
CA VAL A 267 95.75 -47.16 -38.17
C VAL A 267 95.41 -48.62 -38.51
N ALA A 268 95.55 -48.94 -39.81
CA ALA A 268 95.28 -50.23 -40.43
C ALA A 268 95.65 -51.45 -39.55
N THR A 269 94.74 -52.40 -39.47
CA THR A 269 94.93 -53.71 -38.86
C THR A 269 96.28 -54.32 -39.28
N PRO A 270 97.13 -54.81 -38.35
CA PRO A 270 98.38 -55.48 -38.71
C PRO A 270 98.09 -56.67 -39.63
N SER A 271 98.85 -56.77 -40.73
CA SER A 271 98.70 -57.78 -41.77
C SER A 271 98.65 -59.19 -41.17
N MET A 272 97.51 -59.87 -41.30
CA MET A 272 97.39 -61.26 -40.91
C MET A 272 98.29 -62.14 -41.80
N ILE A 273 98.84 -63.14 -41.14
CA ILE A 273 99.74 -64.19 -41.63
C ILE A 273 99.14 -64.90 -42.86
N ASP A 274 100.04 -65.29 -43.77
CA ASP A 274 99.81 -65.96 -45.06
C ASP A 274 98.67 -67.02 -45.02
N PRO A 275 97.56 -66.85 -45.78
CA PRO A 275 96.38 -67.72 -45.71
C PRO A 275 96.50 -69.04 -46.50
N GLU A 276 97.63 -69.32 -47.14
CA GLU A 276 97.85 -70.54 -47.95
C GLU A 276 97.61 -71.87 -47.20
N PRO A 277 98.02 -72.03 -45.93
CA PRO A 277 97.81 -73.28 -45.18
C PRO A 277 96.33 -73.52 -44.82
N ILE A 278 95.57 -72.45 -44.54
CA ILE A 278 94.16 -72.51 -44.15
C ILE A 278 93.27 -72.76 -45.38
N GLY A 279 93.64 -72.20 -46.53
CA GLY A 279 92.96 -72.47 -47.80
C GLY A 279 93.04 -73.94 -48.23
N ARG A 280 94.20 -74.61 -48.04
CA ARG A 280 94.33 -76.05 -48.33
C ARG A 280 93.45 -76.91 -47.41
N LEU A 281 93.43 -76.60 -46.11
CA LEU A 281 92.59 -77.30 -45.14
C LEU A 281 91.09 -77.15 -45.42
N LEU A 282 90.65 -75.97 -45.86
CA LEU A 282 89.25 -75.75 -46.26
C LEU A 282 88.88 -76.50 -47.54
N CYS A 283 89.77 -76.59 -48.54
CA CYS A 283 89.53 -77.38 -49.75
C CYS A 283 89.46 -78.89 -49.47
N GLU A 284 90.34 -79.42 -48.60
CA GLU A 284 90.30 -80.85 -48.21
C GLU A 284 89.03 -81.18 -47.41
N LEU A 285 88.60 -80.29 -46.51
CA LEU A 285 87.34 -80.47 -45.76
C LEU A 285 86.11 -80.38 -46.67
N GLN A 286 86.06 -79.45 -47.61
CA GLN A 286 84.94 -79.32 -48.57
C GLN A 286 84.84 -80.52 -49.52
N PHE A 287 85.99 -81.09 -49.94
CA PHE A 287 86.00 -82.31 -50.76
C PHE A 287 85.50 -83.54 -49.97
N ALA A 288 85.89 -83.67 -48.70
CA ALA A 288 85.41 -84.75 -47.84
C ALA A 288 83.89 -84.63 -47.56
N GLN A 289 83.40 -83.41 -47.39
CA GLN A 289 81.99 -83.14 -47.09
C GLN A 289 81.09 -83.41 -48.32
N THR A 290 81.55 -83.04 -49.53
CA THR A 290 80.81 -83.34 -50.78
C THR A 290 80.74 -84.83 -51.10
N GLN A 291 81.77 -85.63 -50.78
CA GLN A 291 81.68 -87.10 -50.89
C GLN A 291 80.71 -87.72 -49.88
N SER A 292 80.65 -87.19 -48.65
CA SER A 292 79.69 -87.63 -47.63
C SER A 292 78.24 -87.34 -48.05
N ASP A 293 77.98 -86.16 -48.62
CA ASP A 293 76.65 -85.77 -49.08
C ASP A 293 76.19 -86.57 -50.32
N GLN A 294 77.11 -86.99 -51.20
CA GLN A 294 76.77 -87.87 -52.33
C GLN A 294 76.37 -89.27 -51.89
N ILE A 295 77.09 -89.87 -50.92
CA ILE A 295 76.75 -91.19 -50.38
C ILE A 295 75.43 -91.14 -49.58
N ALA A 296 75.20 -90.05 -48.83
CA ALA A 296 73.94 -89.84 -48.11
C ALA A 296 72.74 -89.68 -49.07
N ASN A 297 72.91 -88.97 -50.19
CA ASN A 297 71.86 -88.81 -51.19
C ASN A 297 71.58 -90.08 -52.00
N GLU A 298 72.58 -90.94 -52.26
CA GLU A 298 72.36 -92.26 -52.88
C GLU A 298 71.61 -93.23 -51.95
N CYS A 299 71.77 -93.11 -50.62
CA CYS A 299 70.97 -93.87 -49.65
C CYS A 299 69.52 -93.37 -49.51
N VAL A 300 69.24 -92.09 -49.75
CA VAL A 300 67.89 -91.50 -49.68
C VAL A 300 67.06 -91.80 -50.94
N ALA A 301 67.69 -92.12 -52.08
CA ALA A 301 67.01 -92.40 -53.35
C ALA A 301 66.38 -93.81 -53.48
N VAL A 302 66.52 -94.71 -52.49
CA VAL A 302 65.93 -96.08 -52.53
C VAL A 302 64.84 -96.31 -51.46
N HIS A 303 64.45 -95.31 -50.67
CA HIS A 303 63.40 -95.53 -49.68
C HIS A 303 62.56 -94.27 -49.42
N GLN A 304 61.46 -94.10 -50.17
CA GLN A 304 60.16 -93.71 -49.60
C GLN A 304 59.03 -93.61 -50.65
N LEU A 305 58.07 -94.52 -50.51
CA LEU A 305 56.65 -94.22 -50.66
C LEU A 305 56.23 -93.31 -49.49
N THR A 306 55.50 -92.23 -49.75
CA THR A 306 54.77 -91.49 -48.69
C THR A 306 53.32 -91.23 -49.08
N ALA A 307 52.47 -91.40 -48.06
CA ALA A 307 51.02 -91.49 -48.06
C ALA A 307 50.31 -90.10 -48.01
N PRO A 308 48.97 -90.03 -48.11
CA PRO A 308 48.20 -88.86 -48.57
C PRO A 308 47.93 -87.77 -47.51
N PRO A 309 47.54 -86.54 -47.93
CA PRO A 309 47.35 -85.38 -47.05
C PRO A 309 46.07 -85.43 -46.21
N ILE A 310 46.16 -84.92 -44.97
CA ILE A 310 45.08 -84.78 -43.98
C ILE A 310 44.43 -83.39 -44.07
N LEU A 311 43.12 -83.35 -43.80
CA LEU A 311 42.12 -82.30 -44.03
C LEU A 311 42.15 -81.10 -43.07
N ASP A 312 41.82 -79.93 -43.65
CA ASP A 312 41.03 -78.76 -43.22
C ASP A 312 40.99 -78.31 -41.73
N ASP A 313 41.26 -77.01 -41.56
CA ASP A 313 41.04 -76.18 -40.37
C ASP A 313 39.54 -76.03 -40.04
N ILE A 314 39.10 -76.76 -39.01
CA ILE A 314 37.72 -76.76 -38.50
C ILE A 314 37.43 -75.51 -37.64
N GLU A 315 38.46 -74.82 -37.13
CA GLU A 315 38.28 -73.76 -36.15
C GLU A 315 37.97 -72.41 -36.83
N GLY A 316 38.61 -72.13 -37.97
CA GLY A 316 38.30 -70.96 -38.79
C GLY A 316 36.84 -70.92 -39.29
N ARG A 317 36.26 -72.07 -39.62
CA ARG A 317 34.84 -72.16 -40.03
C ARG A 317 33.86 -71.93 -38.89
N ARG A 318 34.23 -72.28 -37.65
CA ARG A 318 33.39 -72.08 -36.46
C ARG A 318 33.29 -70.60 -36.09
N GLN A 319 34.40 -69.87 -36.20
CA GLN A 319 34.42 -68.42 -35.96
C GLN A 319 33.58 -67.67 -36.99
N LEU A 320 33.65 -68.06 -38.26
CA LEU A 320 32.89 -67.41 -39.33
C LEU A 320 31.37 -67.64 -39.19
N LEU A 321 30.94 -68.83 -38.74
CA LEU A 321 29.53 -69.10 -38.40
C LEU A 321 29.03 -68.29 -37.19
N SER A 322 29.87 -68.07 -36.17
CA SER A 322 29.51 -67.22 -35.02
C SER A 322 29.32 -65.75 -35.41
N HIS A 323 30.11 -65.27 -36.38
CA HIS A 323 30.03 -63.90 -36.85
C HIS A 323 28.78 -63.67 -37.73
N ILE A 324 28.43 -64.64 -38.59
CA ILE A 324 27.22 -64.57 -39.43
C ILE A 324 25.94 -64.65 -38.59
N THR A 325 25.92 -65.47 -37.54
CA THR A 325 24.76 -65.56 -36.64
C THR A 325 24.57 -64.29 -35.79
N ALA A 326 25.66 -63.67 -35.35
CA ALA A 326 25.61 -62.39 -34.64
C ALA A 326 25.15 -61.21 -35.52
N THR A 327 25.55 -61.16 -36.79
CA THR A 327 25.10 -60.11 -37.72
C THR A 327 23.65 -60.32 -38.15
N ALA A 328 23.20 -61.56 -38.37
CA ALA A 328 21.80 -61.87 -38.67
C ALA A 328 20.86 -61.44 -37.52
N GLY A 329 21.25 -61.65 -36.26
CA GLY A 329 20.48 -61.21 -35.10
C GLY A 329 20.34 -59.68 -34.99
N ARG A 330 21.38 -58.93 -35.38
CA ARG A 330 21.33 -57.46 -35.41
C ARG A 330 20.40 -56.92 -36.50
N VAL A 331 20.38 -57.56 -37.67
CA VAL A 331 19.49 -57.17 -38.78
C VAL A 331 18.03 -57.46 -38.42
N ASP A 332 17.73 -58.61 -37.81
CA ASP A 332 16.35 -58.96 -37.41
C ASP A 332 15.82 -58.00 -36.32
N LEU A 333 16.67 -57.58 -35.39
CA LEU A 333 16.30 -56.62 -34.34
C LEU A 333 16.03 -55.22 -34.92
N SER A 334 16.84 -54.78 -35.89
CA SER A 334 16.62 -53.54 -36.64
C SER A 334 15.34 -53.59 -37.48
N GLN A 335 15.03 -54.75 -38.09
CA GLN A 335 13.82 -54.93 -38.90
C GLN A 335 12.56 -54.90 -38.02
N ARG A 336 12.61 -55.48 -36.82
CA ARG A 336 11.51 -55.41 -35.84
C ARG A 336 11.31 -54.00 -35.31
N GLN A 337 12.39 -53.27 -35.02
CA GLN A 337 12.31 -51.85 -34.63
C GLN A 337 11.71 -51.00 -35.76
N PHE A 338 12.15 -51.20 -37.00
CA PHE A 338 11.61 -50.49 -38.17
C PHE A 338 10.12 -50.78 -38.39
N ASN A 339 9.71 -52.05 -38.31
CA ASN A 339 8.30 -52.43 -38.47
C ASN A 339 7.43 -51.93 -37.30
N SER A 340 7.98 -51.77 -36.09
CA SER A 340 7.26 -51.16 -34.96
C SER A 340 7.06 -49.64 -35.10
N MET A 341 7.86 -48.97 -35.93
CA MET A 341 7.69 -47.53 -36.22
C MET A 341 6.75 -47.25 -37.40
N LEU A 342 6.33 -48.28 -38.16
CA LEU A 342 5.46 -48.16 -39.33
C LEU A 342 3.95 -48.15 -38.98
N SER A 343 3.57 -48.35 -37.72
CA SER A 343 2.16 -48.37 -37.26
C SER A 343 1.81 -47.25 -36.27
N LEU A 344 2.42 -46.07 -36.41
CA LEU A 344 1.97 -44.87 -35.70
C LEU A 344 1.11 -44.04 -36.66
N GLU A 345 -0.21 -44.05 -36.44
CA GLU A 345 -1.11 -43.04 -36.99
C GLU A 345 -0.67 -41.63 -36.54
N GLU A 346 -0.95 -40.62 -37.37
CA GLU A 346 -0.59 -39.23 -37.13
C GLU A 346 -1.04 -38.76 -35.73
N PRO A 347 -0.17 -38.04 -34.98
CA PRO A 347 -0.51 -37.57 -33.65
C PRO A 347 -1.69 -36.58 -33.70
N PRO A 348 -2.65 -36.65 -32.76
CA PRO A 348 -3.75 -35.70 -32.71
C PRO A 348 -3.22 -34.28 -32.48
N GLU A 349 -3.80 -33.30 -33.18
CA GLU A 349 -3.47 -31.88 -33.06
C GLU A 349 -3.58 -31.43 -31.59
N ILE A 350 -2.45 -30.99 -31.04
CA ILE A 350 -2.34 -30.48 -29.67
C ILE A 350 -3.06 -29.14 -29.61
N VAL A 351 -4.18 -29.11 -28.88
CA VAL A 351 -4.94 -27.88 -28.62
C VAL A 351 -4.14 -26.96 -27.69
N ASN A 352 -3.75 -25.81 -28.24
CA ASN A 352 -3.45 -24.53 -27.62
C ASN A 352 -2.62 -24.54 -26.32
N SER A 353 -1.29 -24.64 -26.46
CA SER A 353 -0.28 -24.57 -25.38
C SER A 353 -0.29 -23.26 -24.59
N GLU A 354 -0.79 -22.15 -25.16
CA GLU A 354 -0.86 -20.85 -24.47
C GLU A 354 -1.82 -20.84 -23.27
N SER A 355 -2.92 -21.60 -23.33
CA SER A 355 -3.88 -21.65 -22.21
C SER A 355 -3.27 -22.34 -21.00
N ILE A 356 -2.57 -23.45 -21.26
CA ILE A 356 -1.96 -24.27 -20.21
C ILE A 356 -0.78 -23.51 -19.58
N GLU A 357 0.02 -22.80 -20.36
CA GLU A 357 1.08 -21.94 -19.81
C GLU A 357 0.51 -20.81 -18.94
N ARG A 358 -0.59 -20.16 -19.35
CA ARG A 358 -1.27 -19.15 -18.52
C ARG A 358 -1.79 -19.73 -17.22
N ASP A 359 -2.36 -20.94 -17.26
CA ASP A 359 -2.89 -21.60 -16.08
C ASP A 359 -1.77 -22.03 -15.12
N ILE A 360 -0.62 -22.49 -15.63
CA ILE A 360 0.57 -22.80 -14.82
C ILE A 360 1.13 -21.55 -14.15
N VAL A 361 1.18 -20.41 -14.86
CA VAL A 361 1.61 -19.12 -14.28
C VAL A 361 0.61 -18.62 -13.23
N ALA A 362 -0.68 -18.78 -13.47
CA ALA A 362 -1.71 -18.38 -12.51
C ALA A 362 -1.67 -19.23 -11.23
N ILE A 363 -1.47 -20.55 -11.35
CA ILE A 363 -1.37 -21.46 -10.20
C ILE A 363 -0.10 -21.18 -9.40
N SER A 364 1.06 -21.00 -10.04
CA SER A 364 2.31 -20.69 -9.33
C SER A 364 2.27 -19.34 -8.59
N PHE A 365 1.60 -18.33 -9.16
CA PHE A 365 1.37 -17.06 -8.47
C PHE A 365 0.44 -17.22 -7.26
N ALA A 366 -0.62 -18.01 -7.39
CA ALA A 366 -1.54 -18.31 -6.29
C ALA A 366 -0.83 -19.04 -5.13
N GLU A 367 0.01 -20.04 -5.43
CA GLU A 367 0.81 -20.76 -4.43
C GLU A 367 1.77 -19.82 -3.69
N GLN A 368 2.49 -18.94 -4.39
CA GLN A 368 3.37 -17.95 -3.75
C GLN A 368 2.58 -16.97 -2.86
N SER A 369 1.39 -16.55 -3.30
CA SER A 369 0.54 -15.65 -2.52
C SER A 369 0.03 -16.31 -1.23
N GLN A 370 -0.33 -17.59 -1.29
CA GLN A 370 -0.76 -18.37 -0.13
C GLN A 370 0.38 -18.52 0.87
N LEU A 371 1.58 -18.87 0.40
CA LEU A 371 2.75 -19.04 1.25
C LEU A 371 3.12 -17.73 1.97
N ARG A 372 2.99 -16.58 1.28
CA ARG A 372 3.20 -15.26 1.87
C ARG A 372 2.17 -14.93 2.95
N LEU A 373 0.90 -15.24 2.72
CA LEU A 373 -0.17 -15.03 3.69
C LEU A 373 -0.02 -15.94 4.91
N GLU A 374 0.38 -17.19 4.72
CA GLU A 374 0.70 -18.12 5.81
C GLU A 374 1.88 -17.62 6.65
N THR A 375 2.93 -17.11 6.00
CA THR A 375 4.08 -16.51 6.69
C THR A 375 3.67 -15.29 7.50
N MET A 376 2.88 -14.38 6.91
CA MET A 376 2.33 -13.21 7.63
C MET A 376 1.40 -13.61 8.78
N HIS A 377 0.59 -14.65 8.60
CA HIS A 377 -0.29 -15.15 9.66
C HIS A 377 0.53 -15.70 10.84
N VAL A 378 1.60 -16.47 10.57
CA VAL A 378 2.51 -16.95 11.61
C VAL A 378 3.16 -15.78 12.36
N GLU A 379 3.67 -14.78 11.64
CA GLU A 379 4.24 -13.58 12.25
C GLU A 379 3.22 -12.81 13.10
N MET A 380 2.00 -12.60 12.58
CA MET A 380 0.95 -11.88 13.30
C MET A 380 0.40 -12.67 14.51
N SER A 381 0.34 -14.00 14.42
CA SER A 381 -0.10 -14.86 15.53
C SER A 381 0.89 -14.93 16.69
N SER A 382 2.14 -14.53 16.46
CA SER A 382 3.21 -14.46 17.48
C SER A 382 3.28 -13.13 18.23
N LEU A 383 2.48 -12.14 17.83
CA LEU A 383 2.43 -10.84 18.50
C LEU A 383 1.70 -10.98 19.83
N VAL A 384 2.42 -10.69 20.92
CA VAL A 384 1.85 -10.55 22.27
C VAL A 384 0.80 -9.43 22.23
N ALA A 385 -0.33 -9.63 22.92
CA ALA A 385 -1.39 -8.64 23.03
C ALA A 385 -0.79 -7.27 23.41
N PRO A 386 -1.23 -6.17 22.75
CA PRO A 386 -0.68 -4.85 23.00
C PRO A 386 -0.81 -4.51 24.49
N PRO A 387 0.24 -3.91 25.10
CA PRO A 387 0.20 -3.55 26.51
C PRO A 387 -1.01 -2.66 26.80
N GLU A 388 -1.71 -2.94 27.89
CA GLU A 388 -2.87 -2.15 28.33
C GLU A 388 -2.46 -0.68 28.47
N TRP A 389 -3.22 0.20 27.80
CA TRP A 389 -2.96 1.64 27.78
C TRP A 389 -3.03 2.19 29.22
N ILE A 390 -1.93 2.78 29.66
CA ILE A 390 -1.87 3.50 30.95
C ILE A 390 -2.88 4.66 30.90
N GLU A 391 -3.67 4.79 31.97
CA GLU A 391 -4.77 5.74 32.10
C GLU A 391 -4.35 7.18 31.74
N THR A 392 -4.97 7.72 30.69
CA THR A 392 -4.67 9.03 30.07
C THR A 392 -5.25 10.23 30.86
N GLN A 393 -5.68 10.03 32.11
CA GLN A 393 -6.35 11.03 32.92
C GLN A 393 -5.41 12.18 33.33
N ASP A 394 -4.15 11.89 33.65
CA ASP A 394 -3.19 12.93 34.06
C ASP A 394 -2.70 13.78 32.88
N PHE A 395 -2.59 13.17 31.69
CA PHE A 395 -2.17 13.88 30.48
C PHE A 395 -3.29 14.79 29.95
N SER A 396 -4.53 14.30 29.92
CA SER A 396 -5.70 15.12 29.56
C SER A 396 -5.95 16.26 30.54
N ARG A 397 -5.70 16.06 31.83
CA ARG A 397 -5.74 17.12 32.84
C ARG A 397 -4.68 18.19 32.59
N SER A 398 -3.45 17.78 32.26
CA SER A 398 -2.34 18.69 31.98
C SER A 398 -2.57 19.51 30.70
N LEU A 399 -3.12 18.89 29.65
CA LEU A 399 -3.52 19.60 28.42
C LEU A 399 -4.61 20.64 28.69
N ARG A 400 -5.63 20.30 29.49
CA ARG A 400 -6.70 21.22 29.85
C ARG A 400 -6.20 22.44 30.63
N VAL A 401 -5.25 22.23 31.55
CA VAL A 401 -4.62 23.32 32.30
C VAL A 401 -3.81 24.23 31.36
N LEU A 402 -3.11 23.67 30.38
CA LEU A 402 -2.38 24.45 29.36
C LEU A 402 -3.34 25.27 28.50
N GLU A 403 -4.41 24.67 27.98
CA GLU A 403 -5.43 25.37 27.17
C GLU A 403 -6.11 26.50 27.97
N GLU A 404 -6.45 26.27 29.24
CA GLU A 404 -7.02 27.30 30.11
C GLU A 404 -6.00 28.43 30.37
N SER A 405 -4.73 28.11 30.56
CA SER A 405 -3.68 29.11 30.75
C SER A 405 -3.43 29.96 29.50
N GLN A 406 -3.49 29.34 28.31
CA GLN A 406 -3.34 30.03 27.04
C GLN A 406 -4.53 30.96 26.77
N SER A 407 -5.76 30.51 27.01
CA SER A 407 -6.95 31.36 26.89
C SER A 407 -6.94 32.54 27.86
N ARG A 408 -6.38 32.38 29.07
CA ARG A 408 -6.19 33.49 30.01
C ARG A 408 -5.16 34.50 29.51
N LEU A 409 -4.05 34.03 28.93
CA LEU A 409 -3.04 34.91 28.35
C LEU A 409 -3.64 35.73 27.20
N ASP A 410 -4.35 35.09 26.28
CA ASP A 410 -4.97 35.78 25.14
C ASP A 410 -5.99 36.84 25.59
N THR A 411 -6.81 36.54 26.59
CA THR A 411 -7.77 37.53 27.12
C THR A 411 -7.08 38.68 27.84
N THR A 412 -5.99 38.43 28.58
CA THR A 412 -5.21 39.52 29.21
C THR A 412 -4.47 40.38 28.20
N LEU A 413 -3.96 39.79 27.10
CA LEU A 413 -3.31 40.55 26.03
C LEU A 413 -4.31 41.47 25.32
N LEU A 414 -5.48 40.94 24.96
CA LEU A 414 -6.56 41.75 24.36
C LEU A 414 -7.02 42.89 25.29
N ALA A 415 -7.13 42.63 26.59
CA ALA A 415 -7.47 43.67 27.57
C ALA A 415 -6.37 44.74 27.68
N ALA A 416 -5.09 44.34 27.66
CA ALA A 416 -3.97 45.28 27.67
C ALA A 416 -3.95 46.15 26.40
N GLU A 417 -4.15 45.56 25.22
CA GLU A 417 -4.27 46.29 23.96
C GLU A 417 -5.42 47.31 24.01
N HIS A 418 -6.59 46.90 24.52
CA HIS A 418 -7.73 47.80 24.69
C HIS A 418 -7.40 48.98 25.62
N CYS A 419 -6.81 48.72 26.79
CA CYS A 419 -6.42 49.77 27.73
C CYS A 419 -5.37 50.71 27.13
N THR A 420 -4.40 50.20 26.35
CA THR A 420 -3.41 51.06 25.67
C THR A 420 -4.05 51.95 24.62
N SER A 421 -5.05 51.44 23.88
CA SER A 421 -5.80 52.21 22.90
C SER A 421 -6.67 53.28 23.57
N GLU A 422 -7.37 52.95 24.65
CA GLU A 422 -8.18 53.91 25.43
C GLU A 422 -7.32 55.00 26.06
N PHE A 423 -6.15 54.63 26.59
CA PHE A 423 -5.19 55.60 27.13
C PHE A 423 -4.72 56.54 26.02
N ALA A 424 -4.27 56.01 24.87
CA ALA A 424 -3.86 56.82 23.73
C ALA A 424 -4.98 57.78 23.28
N GLN A 425 -6.21 57.29 23.13
CA GLN A 425 -7.35 58.11 22.74
C GLN A 425 -7.68 59.19 23.79
N SER A 426 -7.59 58.86 25.07
CA SER A 426 -7.80 59.83 26.15
C SER A 426 -6.71 60.90 26.19
N THR A 427 -5.45 60.53 25.93
CA THR A 427 -4.35 61.49 25.82
C THR A 427 -4.51 62.44 24.62
N GLU A 428 -4.98 61.93 23.48
CA GLU A 428 -5.28 62.72 22.29
C GLU A 428 -6.42 63.71 22.56
N ASN A 429 -7.51 63.24 23.17
CA ASN A 429 -8.66 64.07 23.55
C ASN A 429 -8.27 65.18 24.55
N LEU A 430 -7.42 64.85 25.52
CA LEU A 430 -6.92 65.83 26.50
C LEU A 430 -6.07 66.90 25.82
N ARG A 431 -5.16 66.51 24.91
CA ARG A 431 -4.37 67.44 24.11
C ARG A 431 -5.24 68.35 23.24
N ALA A 432 -6.26 67.80 22.59
CA ALA A 432 -7.21 68.57 21.80
C ALA A 432 -7.98 69.59 22.67
N TRP A 433 -8.46 69.16 23.83
CA TRP A 433 -9.20 70.03 24.74
C TRP A 433 -8.34 71.17 25.32
N VAL A 434 -7.08 70.91 25.64
CA VAL A 434 -6.12 71.94 26.09
C VAL A 434 -5.82 72.94 24.98
N ALA A 435 -5.74 72.50 23.72
CA ALA A 435 -5.56 73.40 22.58
C ALA A 435 -6.76 74.35 22.39
N GLU A 436 -7.99 73.86 22.66
CA GLU A 436 -9.20 74.69 22.63
C GLU A 436 -9.34 75.60 23.86
N ASN A 437 -8.73 75.23 25.00
CA ASN A 437 -8.84 75.93 26.28
C ASN A 437 -7.45 76.23 26.88
N PRO A 438 -6.69 77.17 26.28
CA PRO A 438 -5.30 77.44 26.66
C PRO A 438 -5.14 78.12 28.03
N ILE A 439 -6.23 78.57 28.65
CA ILE A 439 -6.22 79.28 29.93
C ILE A 439 -7.20 78.60 30.88
N CYS A 440 -6.74 78.28 32.09
CA CYS A 440 -7.56 77.63 33.11
C CYS A 440 -8.67 78.57 33.61
N ALA A 441 -9.93 78.13 33.53
CA ALA A 441 -11.09 78.92 33.96
C ALA A 441 -11.13 79.21 35.47
N THR A 442 -10.38 78.48 36.29
CA THR A 442 -10.41 78.60 37.75
C THR A 442 -9.29 79.49 38.31
N CYS A 443 -8.08 79.42 37.75
CA CYS A 443 -6.90 80.15 38.25
C CYS A 443 -6.24 81.10 37.24
N GLY A 444 -6.66 81.09 35.96
CA GLY A 444 -6.14 82.00 34.93
C GLY A 444 -4.74 81.68 34.40
N GLY A 445 -4.13 80.57 34.83
CA GLY A 445 -2.81 80.13 34.33
C GLY A 445 -2.86 79.44 32.96
N PRO A 446 -1.72 79.37 32.23
CA PRO A 446 -1.63 78.67 30.96
C PRO A 446 -1.73 77.14 31.15
N MET A 447 -2.57 76.50 30.35
CA MET A 447 -2.76 75.04 30.35
C MET A 447 -1.78 74.38 29.39
N ASP A 448 -1.00 73.42 29.91
CA ASP A 448 -0.01 72.65 29.14
C ASP A 448 -0.36 71.17 29.22
N ALA A 449 -0.60 70.55 28.07
CA ALA A 449 -1.08 69.18 27.97
C ALA A 449 -0.02 68.16 28.41
N ASP A 450 1.26 68.41 28.14
CA ASP A 450 2.33 67.48 28.52
C ASP A 450 2.56 67.51 30.04
N ARG A 451 2.38 68.69 30.67
CA ARG A 451 2.45 68.84 32.13
C ARG A 451 1.30 68.14 32.87
N LEU A 452 0.11 68.09 32.27
CA LEU A 452 -1.05 67.37 32.81
C LEU A 452 -0.90 65.85 32.68
N LEU A 453 -0.26 65.37 31.61
CA LEU A 453 -0.01 63.94 31.37
C LEU A 453 1.16 63.40 32.22
N ASP A 454 2.14 64.24 32.56
CA ASP A 454 3.30 63.85 33.38
C ASP A 454 3.01 63.82 34.90
N LEU A 455 1.96 64.51 35.37
CA LEU A 455 1.56 64.53 36.79
C LEU A 455 1.16 63.15 37.33
N ASP A 456 0.76 62.21 36.48
CA ASP A 456 0.40 60.83 36.89
C ASP A 456 1.62 59.91 37.09
N ARG A 457 2.84 60.31 36.68
CA ARG A 457 4.06 59.49 36.89
C ARG A 457 4.83 59.83 38.15
N SER A 458 4.64 61.04 38.68
CA SER A 458 5.19 61.47 39.97
C SER A 458 4.03 61.80 40.90
N GLY A 459 3.49 60.78 41.56
CA GLY A 459 2.72 61.03 42.78
C GLY A 459 3.58 61.89 43.71
N GLU A 460 3.00 63.00 44.18
CA GLU A 460 3.61 64.08 44.97
C GLU A 460 4.24 65.23 44.14
N GLY A 461 3.40 66.19 43.79
CA GLY A 461 3.80 67.51 43.29
C GLY A 461 2.92 68.60 43.90
N ASP A 462 3.33 69.07 45.08
CA ASP A 462 2.74 70.16 45.85
C ASP A 462 2.59 71.44 45.00
N HIS A 463 1.38 71.98 44.88
CA HIS A 463 1.17 73.28 44.25
C HIS A 463 1.50 74.39 45.26
N SER A 464 2.72 74.95 45.21
CA SER A 464 3.05 76.16 45.95
C SER A 464 2.33 77.36 45.33
N HIS A 465 1.38 77.94 46.07
CA HIS A 465 0.80 79.24 45.77
C HIS A 465 1.84 80.35 45.99
N GLY A 466 2.03 81.20 44.97
CA GLY A 466 2.69 82.49 45.04
C GLY A 466 1.76 83.58 44.54
#